data_AF-E9GA00-F1
#
_entry.id   AF-E9GA00-F1
#
_cell.length_a   1.000
_cell.length_b   1.000
_cell.length_c   1.000
_cell.angle_alpha   90.00
_cell.angle_beta   90.00
_cell.angle_gamma   90.00
#
_symmetry.space_group_name_H-M   'P 1'
#
loop_
_entity.id
_entity.type
_entity.pdbx_description
1 polymer ?
#
loop_
_entity_poly.entity_id
_entity_poly.type
_entity_poly.pdbx_seq_one_letter_code
_entity_poly.pdbx_strand_id
1 'polypeptide(L)'
;FQEANGYCYWNGALLEAVTSLKFVGHVTPSTILVTGEESCLETVRSAWARKVLRAPSAYVIVLVGDVDGCAVQPISQSQFTPLPEALCWVIWELNLAERSTALDDVTAALGNAFPDLVPPSNKVVYDTLGKLIRDRKIFYNGKGYGVVTPDTYRKTSVVENAEKGQLLLMSDQEALTRA
;
A
#
# COMPACT_ATOMS: atom_id res chain seq x y z
N PHE A 1 9.76 -6.02 -9.27
CA PHE A 1 9.90 -5.97 -7.80
C PHE A 1 9.55 -4.58 -7.28
N GLN A 2 10.23 -3.53 -7.77
CA GLN A 2 9.93 -2.16 -7.38
C GLN A 2 8.48 -1.78 -7.64
N GLU A 3 7.94 -2.07 -8.82
CA GLU A 3 6.53 -1.82 -9.15
C GLU A 3 5.56 -2.45 -8.12
N ALA A 4 5.69 -3.76 -7.85
CA ALA A 4 4.80 -4.47 -6.93
C ALA A 4 4.82 -3.90 -5.49
N ASN A 5 5.95 -3.36 -5.04
CA ASN A 5 6.08 -2.73 -3.72
C ASN A 5 5.89 -1.20 -3.76
N GLY A 6 5.85 -0.61 -4.96
CA GLY A 6 5.60 0.81 -5.21
C GLY A 6 4.16 1.24 -4.91
N TYR A 7 3.24 0.27 -4.82
CA TYR A 7 1.85 0.49 -4.45
C TYR A 7 1.59 0.40 -2.94
N CYS A 8 2.63 0.24 -2.11
CA CYS A 8 2.51 0.17 -0.65
C CYS A 8 2.32 1.56 -0.01
N TYR A 9 1.31 2.31 -0.45
CA TYR A 9 1.09 3.72 -0.07
C TYR A 9 0.90 3.93 1.45
N TRP A 10 0.49 2.88 2.16
CA TRP A 10 0.35 2.94 3.62
C TRP A 10 1.70 2.93 4.35
N ASN A 11 2.77 2.44 3.73
CA ASN A 11 4.10 2.34 4.32
C ASN A 11 5.12 3.17 3.52
N GLY A 12 5.24 4.46 3.87
CA GLY A 12 6.15 5.39 3.21
C GLY A 12 7.62 4.99 3.31
N ALA A 13 8.04 4.43 4.45
CA ALA A 13 9.42 3.98 4.64
C ALA A 13 9.76 2.82 3.70
N LEU A 14 8.86 1.84 3.55
CA LEU A 14 9.07 0.74 2.60
C LEU A 14 9.05 1.23 1.14
N LEU A 15 8.16 2.16 0.81
CA LEU A 15 8.10 2.75 -0.53
C LEU A 15 9.41 3.47 -0.88
N GLU A 16 9.94 4.29 0.02
CA GLU A 16 11.21 4.97 -0.14
C GLU A 16 12.38 3.97 -0.23
N ALA A 17 12.42 3.00 0.67
CA ALA A 17 13.46 1.97 0.70
C ALA A 17 13.51 1.16 -0.60
N VAL A 18 12.36 0.79 -1.17
CA VAL A 18 12.31 0.02 -2.43
C VAL A 18 12.69 0.87 -3.64
N THR A 19 12.30 2.15 -3.66
CA THR A 19 12.62 3.06 -4.77
C THR A 19 14.10 3.46 -4.78
N SER A 20 14.75 3.47 -3.62
CA SER A 20 16.19 3.77 -3.49
C SER A 20 17.11 2.59 -3.83
N LEU A 21 16.59 1.36 -3.92
CA LEU A 21 17.37 0.18 -4.29
C LEU A 21 17.97 0.32 -5.70
N LYS A 22 19.23 -0.09 -5.83
CA LYS A 22 19.98 -0.14 -7.09
C LYS A 22 20.19 -1.59 -7.49
N PHE A 23 19.90 -1.89 -8.74
CA PHE A 23 20.19 -3.20 -9.32
C PHE A 23 21.71 -3.36 -9.55
N VAL A 24 22.26 -4.47 -9.08
CA VAL A 24 23.69 -4.79 -9.22
C VAL A 24 23.91 -5.83 -10.32
N GLY A 25 23.00 -6.79 -10.44
CA GLY A 25 23.13 -7.90 -11.38
C GLY A 25 22.15 -9.02 -11.05
N HIS A 26 22.29 -10.15 -11.72
CA HIS A 26 21.46 -11.32 -11.48
C HIS A 26 22.29 -12.60 -11.57
N VAL A 27 21.82 -13.62 -10.85
CA VAL A 27 22.32 -15.00 -10.98
C VAL A 27 21.19 -15.83 -11.58
N THR A 28 21.48 -16.40 -12.75
CA THR A 28 20.56 -17.29 -13.48
C THR A 28 20.29 -18.54 -12.62
N PRO A 29 19.02 -19.00 -12.49
CA PRO A 29 17.87 -18.59 -13.30
C PRO A 29 16.99 -17.46 -12.74
N SER A 30 17.05 -17.16 -11.44
CA SER A 30 15.97 -16.38 -10.80
C SER A 30 16.39 -15.51 -9.61
N THR A 31 17.69 -15.26 -9.42
CA THR A 31 18.17 -14.41 -8.32
C THR A 31 18.54 -13.04 -8.84
N ILE A 32 18.03 -12.00 -8.19
CA ILE A 32 18.42 -10.61 -8.44
C ILE A 32 19.27 -10.10 -7.28
N LEU A 33 20.33 -9.36 -7.59
CA LEU A 33 21.20 -8.72 -6.63
C LEU A 33 20.89 -7.22 -6.62
N VAL A 34 20.63 -6.71 -5.43
CA VAL A 34 20.33 -5.29 -5.20
C VAL A 34 21.26 -4.74 -4.12
N THR A 35 21.50 -3.43 -4.18
CA THR A 35 22.27 -2.70 -3.18
C THR A 35 21.57 -1.37 -2.87
N GLY A 36 21.92 -0.75 -1.75
CA GLY A 36 21.30 0.49 -1.29
C GLY A 36 21.95 0.97 -0.01
N GLU A 37 21.38 2.02 0.57
CA GLU A 37 21.73 2.47 1.92
C GLU A 37 21.31 1.42 2.96
N GLU A 38 22.09 1.25 4.03
CA GLU A 38 21.82 0.23 5.06
C GLU A 38 20.42 0.39 5.69
N SER A 39 19.99 1.62 5.93
CA SER A 39 18.64 1.95 6.43
C SER A 39 17.51 1.43 5.51
N CYS A 40 17.72 1.53 4.20
CA CYS A 40 16.79 1.05 3.19
C CYS A 40 16.80 -0.47 3.10
N LEU A 41 17.99 -1.08 3.13
CA LEU A 41 18.13 -2.55 3.15
C LEU A 41 17.45 -3.13 4.38
N GLU A 42 17.68 -2.58 5.58
CA GLU A 42 17.01 -2.99 6.82
C GLU A 42 15.49 -2.91 6.74
N THR A 43 14.98 -1.87 6.08
CA THR A 43 13.52 -1.72 5.86
C THR A 43 12.97 -2.84 4.99
N VAL A 44 13.71 -3.26 3.95
CA VAL A 44 13.34 -4.39 3.08
C VAL A 44 13.47 -5.72 3.83
N ARG A 45 14.54 -5.94 4.61
CA ARG A 45 14.70 -7.13 5.48
C ARG A 45 13.53 -7.25 6.43
N SER A 46 13.18 -6.15 7.08
CA SER A 46 12.05 -6.05 8.00
C SER A 46 10.70 -6.32 7.33
N ALA A 47 10.49 -5.82 6.11
CA ALA A 47 9.27 -6.08 5.35
C ALA A 47 9.14 -7.54 4.92
N TRP A 48 10.26 -8.16 4.53
CA TRP A 48 10.32 -9.59 4.25
C TRP A 48 10.02 -10.41 5.51
N ALA A 49 10.69 -10.10 6.62
CA ALA A 49 10.48 -10.78 7.90
C ALA A 49 9.01 -10.71 8.34
N ARG A 50 8.31 -9.61 8.09
CA ARG A 50 6.89 -9.43 8.44
C ARG A 50 5.91 -9.96 7.39
N LYS A 51 6.37 -10.62 6.32
CA LYS A 51 5.53 -11.13 5.22
C LYS A 51 4.69 -10.04 4.51
N VAL A 52 5.18 -8.81 4.49
CA VAL A 52 4.51 -7.66 3.83
C VAL A 52 5.21 -7.23 2.54
N LEU A 53 6.38 -7.79 2.24
CA LEU A 53 7.07 -7.60 0.97
C LEU A 53 6.36 -8.36 -0.15
N ARG A 54 6.22 -7.72 -1.32
CA ARG A 54 5.43 -8.25 -2.44
C ARG A 54 6.29 -8.79 -3.56
N ALA A 55 5.88 -9.95 -4.07
CA ALA A 55 6.45 -10.52 -5.27
C ALA A 55 5.96 -9.76 -6.51
N PRO A 56 6.78 -9.66 -7.57
CA PRO A 56 6.32 -9.20 -8.88
C PRO A 56 5.20 -10.10 -9.42
N SER A 57 4.32 -9.55 -10.26
CA SER A 57 3.29 -10.32 -10.96
C SER A 57 3.88 -11.53 -11.70
N ALA A 58 3.23 -12.69 -11.56
CA ALA A 58 3.69 -13.99 -12.09
C ALA A 58 4.96 -14.60 -11.45
N TYR A 59 5.50 -14.00 -10.39
CA TYR A 59 6.64 -14.54 -9.65
C TYR A 59 6.29 -14.77 -8.18
N VAL A 60 7.09 -15.59 -7.50
CA VAL A 60 7.11 -15.74 -6.05
C VAL A 60 8.50 -15.42 -5.53
N ILE A 61 8.59 -14.72 -4.39
CA ILE A 61 9.86 -14.53 -3.69
C ILE A 61 10.05 -15.75 -2.80
N VAL A 62 11.02 -16.59 -3.14
CA VAL A 62 11.34 -17.81 -2.38
C VAL A 62 12.29 -17.50 -1.23
N LEU A 63 13.21 -16.55 -1.43
CA LEU A 63 14.28 -16.24 -0.51
C LEU A 63 14.64 -14.76 -0.60
N VAL A 64 14.87 -14.14 0.55
CA VAL A 64 15.60 -12.87 0.68
C VAL A 64 16.70 -13.11 1.69
N GLY A 65 17.91 -12.63 1.41
CA GLY A 65 19.05 -12.83 2.28
C GLY A 65 20.19 -11.87 1.97
N ASP A 66 21.07 -11.70 2.95
CA ASP A 66 22.27 -10.90 2.82
C ASP A 66 23.35 -11.68 2.08
N VAL A 67 24.15 -10.98 1.28
CA VAL A 67 25.28 -11.60 0.57
C VAL A 67 26.54 -11.35 1.39
N ASP A 68 27.13 -12.43 1.89
CA ASP A 68 28.45 -12.41 2.54
C ASP A 68 29.42 -13.27 1.71
N GLY A 69 30.34 -12.60 1.02
CA GLY A 69 31.22 -13.23 0.04
C GLY A 69 30.43 -13.92 -1.08
N CYS A 70 30.51 -15.26 -1.14
CA CYS A 70 29.80 -16.09 -2.11
C CYS A 70 28.60 -16.84 -1.50
N ALA A 71 28.21 -16.54 -0.26
CA ALA A 71 27.11 -17.18 0.43
C ALA A 71 25.95 -16.20 0.65
N VAL A 72 24.72 -16.73 0.58
CA VAL A 72 23.51 -16.00 0.97
C VAL A 72 23.14 -16.40 2.38
N GLN A 73 22.96 -15.42 3.26
CA GLN A 73 22.45 -15.58 4.62
C GLN A 73 20.94 -15.32 4.62
N PRO A 74 20.09 -16.35 4.71
CA PRO A 74 18.64 -16.18 4.61
C PRO A 74 18.07 -15.36 5.77
N ILE A 75 17.16 -14.45 5.46
CA ILE A 75 16.36 -13.74 6.46
C ILE A 75 15.11 -14.56 6.75
N SER A 76 14.94 -14.96 8.01
CA SER A 76 13.77 -15.72 8.44
C SER A 76 12.49 -14.87 8.43
N GLN A 77 11.39 -15.44 7.95
CA GLN A 77 10.08 -14.83 8.10
C GLN A 77 9.52 -15.08 9.51
N SER A 78 8.99 -14.04 10.11
CA SER A 78 8.23 -14.08 11.36
C SER A 78 6.92 -14.83 11.17
N GLN A 79 6.41 -15.38 12.28
CA GLN A 79 5.07 -15.95 12.35
C GLN A 79 3.98 -14.86 12.40
N PHE A 80 4.36 -13.60 12.61
CA PHE A 80 3.43 -12.50 12.76
C PHE A 80 3.45 -11.57 11.55
N THR A 81 2.32 -11.51 10.85
CA THR A 81 2.03 -10.47 9.86
C THR A 81 1.22 -9.37 10.55
N PRO A 82 1.69 -8.10 10.53
CA PRO A 82 0.92 -6.98 11.05
C PRO A 82 -0.45 -6.85 10.38
N LEU A 83 -1.52 -6.92 11.18
CA LEU A 83 -2.89 -6.78 10.69
C LEU A 83 -3.14 -5.46 9.93
N PRO A 84 -2.65 -4.28 10.37
CA PRO A 84 -2.90 -3.03 9.64
C PRO A 84 -2.37 -3.09 8.20
N GLU A 85 -1.14 -3.56 8.00
CA GLU A 85 -0.53 -3.71 6.69
C GLU A 85 -1.22 -4.78 5.83
N ALA A 86 -1.65 -5.89 6.44
CA ALA A 86 -2.40 -6.93 5.75
C ALA A 86 -3.76 -6.41 5.25
N LEU A 87 -4.48 -5.64 6.07
CA LEU A 87 -5.75 -5.01 5.69
C LEU A 87 -5.58 -3.99 4.57
N CYS A 88 -4.59 -3.11 4.65
CA CYS A 88 -4.31 -2.17 3.58
C CYS A 88 -4.02 -2.88 2.25
N TRP A 89 -3.25 -3.97 2.28
CA TRP A 89 -2.98 -4.78 1.09
C TRP A 89 -4.24 -5.41 0.49
N VAL A 90 -5.07 -6.03 1.33
CA VAL A 90 -6.33 -6.67 0.87
C VAL A 90 -7.27 -5.64 0.26
N ILE A 91 -7.41 -4.48 0.89
CA ILE A 91 -8.26 -3.39 0.37
C ILE A 91 -7.71 -2.90 -0.97
N TRP A 92 -6.39 -2.72 -1.09
CA TRP A 92 -5.75 -2.32 -2.34
C TRP A 92 -6.04 -3.30 -3.49
N GLU A 93 -5.83 -4.60 -3.25
CA GLU A 93 -6.07 -5.65 -4.24
C GLU A 93 -7.55 -5.71 -4.67
N LEU A 94 -8.47 -5.59 -3.71
CA LEU A 94 -9.91 -5.56 -4.01
C LEU A 94 -10.28 -4.30 -4.79
N ASN A 95 -9.72 -3.13 -4.47
CA ASN A 95 -9.93 -1.91 -5.24
C ASN A 95 -9.41 -2.04 -6.67
N LEU A 96 -8.21 -2.61 -6.85
CA LEU A 96 -7.61 -2.83 -8.17
C LEU A 96 -8.45 -3.80 -9.02
N ALA A 97 -9.04 -4.81 -8.39
CA ALA A 97 -9.93 -5.78 -9.04
C ALA A 97 -11.38 -5.29 -9.19
N GLU A 98 -11.68 -4.03 -8.82
CA GLU A 98 -13.05 -3.45 -8.81
C GLU A 98 -14.07 -4.30 -8.03
N ARG A 99 -13.61 -4.98 -6.98
CA ARG A 99 -14.44 -5.83 -6.10
C ARG A 99 -14.98 -5.04 -4.92
N SER A 100 -16.03 -5.58 -4.30
CA SER A 100 -16.59 -5.04 -3.06
C SER A 100 -15.52 -5.01 -1.96
N THR A 101 -15.40 -3.86 -1.30
CA THR A 101 -14.54 -3.66 -0.12
C THR A 101 -15.38 -3.40 1.13
N ALA A 102 -16.52 -4.06 1.25
CA ALA A 102 -17.27 -4.09 2.51
C ALA A 102 -16.51 -4.91 3.57
N LEU A 103 -16.91 -4.77 4.84
CA LEU A 103 -16.21 -5.40 5.96
C LEU A 103 -16.10 -6.93 5.81
N ASP A 104 -17.18 -7.57 5.39
CA ASP A 104 -17.23 -9.04 5.23
C ASP A 104 -16.33 -9.51 4.08
N ASP A 105 -16.33 -8.78 2.96
CA ASP A 105 -15.48 -9.08 1.80
C ASP A 105 -13.98 -8.92 2.14
N VAL A 106 -13.63 -7.85 2.86
CA VAL A 106 -12.25 -7.61 3.33
C VAL A 106 -11.81 -8.72 4.28
N THR A 107 -12.67 -9.13 5.21
CA THR A 107 -12.35 -10.20 6.18
C THR A 107 -12.18 -11.55 5.49
N ALA A 108 -13.05 -11.88 4.51
CA ALA A 108 -12.92 -13.10 3.73
C ALA A 108 -11.65 -13.10 2.85
N ALA A 109 -11.35 -11.97 2.21
CA ALA A 109 -10.15 -11.83 1.39
C ALA A 109 -8.86 -11.86 2.21
N LEU A 110 -8.88 -11.39 3.46
CA LEU A 110 -7.75 -11.47 4.40
C LEU A 110 -7.34 -12.92 4.68
N GLY A 111 -8.31 -13.80 4.95
CA GLY A 111 -8.02 -15.22 5.20
C GLY A 111 -7.42 -15.93 3.99
N ASN A 112 -7.84 -15.56 2.78
CA ASN A 112 -7.30 -16.14 1.54
C ASN A 112 -5.88 -15.62 1.23
N ALA A 113 -5.63 -14.32 1.46
CA ALA A 113 -4.35 -13.69 1.15
C ALA A 113 -3.25 -14.03 2.18
N PHE A 114 -3.63 -14.30 3.42
CA PHE A 114 -2.71 -14.62 4.52
C PHE A 114 -3.16 -15.88 5.27
N PRO A 115 -2.98 -17.08 4.69
CA PRO A 115 -3.45 -18.33 5.29
C PRO A 115 -2.77 -18.65 6.64
N ASP A 116 -1.54 -18.16 6.86
CA ASP A 116 -0.81 -18.33 8.12
C ASP A 116 -1.28 -17.38 9.23
N LEU A 117 -2.07 -16.35 8.89
CA LEU A 117 -2.54 -15.38 9.86
C LEU A 117 -3.68 -16.01 10.66
N VAL A 118 -3.55 -16.04 11.99
CA VAL A 118 -4.65 -16.44 12.87
C VAL A 118 -5.87 -15.54 12.57
N PRO A 119 -7.02 -16.09 12.17
CA PRO A 119 -8.16 -15.29 11.73
C PRO A 119 -8.59 -14.30 12.82
N PRO A 120 -8.49 -12.97 12.58
CA PRO A 120 -8.89 -11.97 13.56
C PRO A 120 -10.41 -11.92 13.67
N SER A 121 -10.91 -11.58 14.87
CA SER A 121 -12.34 -11.32 15.05
C SER A 121 -12.80 -10.04 14.31
N ASN A 122 -14.07 -9.99 13.91
CA ASN A 122 -14.65 -8.82 13.23
C ASN A 122 -14.46 -7.52 14.04
N LYS A 123 -14.49 -7.59 15.38
CA LYS A 123 -14.22 -6.43 16.24
C LYS A 123 -12.80 -5.91 16.06
N VAL A 124 -11.80 -6.81 16.08
CA VAL A 124 -10.38 -6.43 15.91
C VAL A 124 -10.13 -5.86 14.52
N VAL A 125 -10.76 -6.43 13.48
CA VAL A 125 -10.69 -5.89 12.12
C VAL A 125 -11.28 -4.49 12.07
N TYR A 126 -12.50 -4.30 12.59
CA TYR A 126 -13.19 -3.01 12.63
C TYR A 126 -12.38 -1.94 13.38
N ASP A 127 -11.87 -2.26 14.57
CA ASP A 127 -11.04 -1.36 15.37
C ASP A 127 -9.76 -0.96 14.63
N THR A 128 -9.15 -1.91 13.92
CA THR A 128 -7.94 -1.67 13.13
C THR A 128 -8.23 -0.79 11.91
N LEU A 129 -9.33 -1.02 11.20
CA LEU A 129 -9.78 -0.16 10.10
C LEU A 129 -10.05 1.26 10.59
N GLY A 130 -10.71 1.42 11.74
CA GLY A 130 -10.93 2.73 12.37
C GLY A 130 -9.62 3.44 12.74
N LYS A 131 -8.58 2.70 13.15
CA LYS A 131 -7.23 3.27 13.35
C LYS A 131 -6.60 3.70 12.02
N LEU A 132 -6.64 2.85 11.00
CA LEU A 132 -6.09 3.15 9.68
C LEU A 132 -6.74 4.39 9.01
N ILE A 133 -8.03 4.60 9.24
CA ILE A 133 -8.75 5.82 8.81
C ILE A 133 -8.19 7.05 9.52
N ARG A 134 -8.04 7.00 10.85
CA ARG A 134 -7.47 8.11 11.64
C ARG A 134 -6.04 8.44 11.22
N ASP A 135 -5.26 7.41 10.89
CA ASP A 135 -3.89 7.54 10.40
C ASP A 135 -3.81 7.95 8.91
N ARG A 136 -4.95 8.21 8.26
CA ARG A 136 -5.10 8.60 6.85
C ARG A 136 -4.46 7.60 5.87
N LYS A 137 -4.44 6.32 6.22
CA LYS A 137 -3.92 5.23 5.36
C LYS A 137 -5.01 4.67 4.45
N ILE A 138 -6.23 4.67 4.94
CA ILE A 138 -7.43 4.26 4.21
C ILE A 138 -8.56 5.28 4.43
N PHE A 139 -9.59 5.23 3.61
CA PHE A 139 -10.83 5.99 3.77
C PHE A 139 -12.05 5.08 3.56
N TYR A 140 -13.22 5.56 3.97
CA TYR A 140 -14.50 4.90 3.72
C TYR A 140 -15.40 5.83 2.91
N ASN A 141 -16.02 5.33 1.85
CA ASN A 141 -16.81 6.14 0.90
C ASN A 141 -18.32 5.86 0.96
N GLY A 142 -18.81 5.20 2.01
CA GLY A 142 -20.22 4.81 2.14
C GLY A 142 -20.56 3.46 1.48
N LYS A 143 -19.75 2.97 0.54
CA LYS A 143 -19.91 1.65 -0.09
C LYS A 143 -18.86 0.64 0.36
N GLY A 144 -17.65 1.11 0.67
CA GLY A 144 -16.55 0.26 1.09
C GLY A 144 -15.30 1.05 1.46
N TYR A 145 -14.24 0.32 1.80
CA TYR A 145 -12.93 0.88 2.12
C TYR A 145 -12.09 1.11 0.87
N GLY A 146 -11.24 2.15 0.91
CA GLY A 146 -10.26 2.44 -0.12
C GLY A 146 -8.91 2.86 0.46
N VAL A 147 -7.81 2.51 -0.21
CA VAL A 147 -6.48 2.97 0.20
C VAL A 147 -6.27 4.42 -0.25
N VAL A 148 -5.69 5.24 0.64
CA VAL A 148 -5.30 6.61 0.29
C VAL A 148 -4.08 6.57 -0.60
N THR A 149 -4.22 7.05 -1.84
CA THR A 149 -3.13 7.20 -2.80
C THR A 149 -2.92 8.69 -3.13
N PRO A 150 -1.80 9.06 -3.79
CA PRO A 150 -1.62 10.44 -4.26
C PRO A 150 -2.79 10.96 -5.12
N ASP A 151 -3.44 10.08 -5.89
CA ASP A 151 -4.59 10.45 -6.72
C ASP A 151 -5.88 10.64 -5.91
N THR A 152 -5.99 10.05 -4.71
CA THR A 152 -7.13 10.28 -3.80
C THR A 152 -7.24 11.76 -3.45
N TYR A 153 -6.11 12.43 -3.16
CA TYR A 153 -6.09 13.87 -2.88
C TYR A 153 -6.47 14.72 -4.09
N ARG A 154 -6.00 14.35 -5.29
CA ARG A 154 -6.38 15.04 -6.54
C ARG A 154 -7.89 15.00 -6.75
N LYS A 155 -8.52 13.84 -6.60
CA LYS A 155 -9.97 13.70 -6.76
C LYS A 155 -10.74 14.56 -5.76
N THR A 156 -10.34 14.61 -4.49
CA THR A 156 -10.98 15.49 -3.50
C THR A 156 -10.82 16.97 -3.85
N SER A 157 -9.63 17.40 -4.30
CA SER A 157 -9.41 18.81 -4.70
C SER A 157 -10.23 19.22 -5.92
N VAL A 158 -10.51 18.31 -6.86
CA VAL A 158 -11.36 18.58 -8.01
C VAL A 158 -12.82 18.70 -7.58
N VAL A 159 -13.29 17.87 -6.65
CA VAL A 159 -14.66 17.97 -6.10
C VAL A 159 -14.84 19.27 -5.33
N GLU A 160 -13.90 19.65 -4.45
CA GLU A 160 -13.95 20.93 -3.72
C GLU A 160 -13.89 22.15 -4.66
N ASN A 161 -13.14 22.08 -5.76
CA ASN A 161 -13.08 23.14 -6.77
C ASN A 161 -14.31 23.16 -7.70
N ALA A 162 -14.98 22.02 -7.92
CA ALA A 162 -16.25 21.99 -8.65
C ALA A 162 -17.39 22.57 -7.82
N GLU A 163 -17.39 22.34 -6.50
CA GLU A 163 -18.36 22.96 -5.57
C GLU A 163 -18.11 24.47 -5.38
N LYS A 164 -16.84 24.91 -5.39
CA LYS A 164 -16.49 26.35 -5.36
C LYS A 164 -16.59 27.04 -6.73
N GLY A 165 -16.51 26.29 -7.83
CA GLY A 165 -16.63 26.79 -9.21
C GLY A 165 -18.05 27.22 -9.60
N GLN A 166 -19.05 26.98 -8.73
CA GLN A 166 -20.42 27.46 -8.90
C GLN A 166 -20.70 28.79 -8.18
N LEU A 167 -19.70 29.36 -7.49
CA LEU A 167 -19.72 30.77 -7.08
C LEU A 167 -18.99 31.58 -8.14
N LEU A 168 -19.70 31.90 -9.23
CA LEU A 168 -19.31 32.91 -10.19
C LEU A 168 -18.86 34.17 -9.43
N LEU A 169 -17.55 34.46 -9.45
CA LEU A 169 -17.10 35.84 -9.31
C LEU A 169 -17.60 36.55 -10.58
N MET A 170 -18.81 37.12 -10.49
CA MET A 170 -19.24 38.18 -11.40
C MET A 170 -18.13 39.22 -11.40
N SER A 171 -17.45 39.37 -12.54
CA SER A 171 -16.50 40.47 -12.69
C SER A 171 -17.27 41.78 -12.59
N ASP A 172 -16.70 42.77 -11.89
CA ASP A 172 -17.33 44.07 -11.57
C ASP A 172 -17.87 44.85 -12.80
N GLN A 173 -17.54 44.42 -14.02
CA GLN A 173 -18.07 45.00 -15.25
C GLN A 173 -19.52 44.57 -15.59
N GLU A 174 -20.01 43.43 -15.09
CA GLU A 174 -21.38 42.96 -15.41
C GLU A 174 -22.46 43.59 -14.50
N ALA A 175 -22.08 44.28 -13.43
CA ALA A 175 -23.03 44.90 -12.49
C ALA A 175 -23.61 46.24 -12.99
N LEU A 176 -22.99 46.89 -13.99
CA LEU A 176 -23.33 48.26 -14.39
C LEU A 176 -24.28 48.37 -15.60
N THR A 177 -24.67 47.27 -16.24
CA THR A 177 -25.54 47.29 -17.44
C THR A 177 -27.01 46.96 -17.17
N ARG A 178 -27.42 46.90 -15.89
CA ARG A 178 -28.82 46.64 -15.47
C ARG A 178 -29.40 47.68 -14.50
N ALA A 179 -28.99 48.94 -14.61
CA ALA A 179 -29.65 50.06 -13.94
C ALA A 179 -30.45 50.89 -14.95
#